data_AF-A0A958BXT6-F1
#
_entry.id   AF-A0A958BXT6-F1
#
_cell.length_a   1.000
_cell.length_b   1.000
_cell.length_c   1.000
_cell.angle_alpha   90.00
_cell.angle_beta   90.00
_cell.angle_gamma   90.00
#
_symmetry.space_group_name_H-M   'P 1'
#
loop_
_entity.id
_entity.type
_entity.pdbx_description
1 polymer ?
#
loop_
_entity_poly.entity_id
_entity_poly.type
_entity_poly.pdbx_seq_one_letter_code
_entity_poly.pdbx_strand_id
1 'polypeptide(L)' 'MQATPAPITKLIDEFSRLPGIGPKTASRLTFYLLRSSPEQAQSLAEALQ' A
#
# COMPACT_ATOMS: atom_id res chain seq x y z
N MET A 1 -21.66 -3.46 1.00
CA MET A 1 -20.35 -3.00 1.51
C MET A 1 -19.30 -3.96 0.97
N GLN A 2 -18.53 -3.56 -0.05
CA GLN A 2 -17.45 -4.42 -0.56
C GLN A 2 -16.38 -4.54 0.51
N ALA A 3 -16.23 -5.72 1.08
CA ALA A 3 -15.18 -6.00 2.04
C ALA A 3 -13.85 -5.99 1.29
N THR A 4 -13.05 -4.95 1.50
CA THR A 4 -11.68 -4.90 1.02
C THR A 4 -10.89 -6.04 1.69
N PRO A 5 -10.13 -6.86 0.94
CA PRO A 5 -9.31 -7.91 1.53
C PRO A 5 -8.42 -7.39 2.65
N ALA A 6 -8.34 -8.13 3.76
CA ALA A 6 -7.57 -7.71 4.94
C ALA A 6 -6.12 -7.26 4.66
N PRO A 7 -5.36 -7.88 3.72
CA PRO A 7 -4.02 -7.42 3.38
C PRO A 7 -3.99 -6.01 2.76
N ILE A 8 -5.02 -5.65 1.99
CA ILE A 8 -5.13 -4.34 1.33
C ILE A 8 -5.43 -3.27 2.38
N THR A 9 -6.37 -3.53 3.29
CA THR A 9 -6.66 -2.61 4.39
C THR A 9 -5.43 -2.36 5.25
N LYS A 10 -4.68 -3.42 5.59
CA LYS A 10 -3.44 -3.28 6.35
C LYS A 10 -2.41 -2.39 5.64
N LEU A 11 -2.20 -2.58 4.34
CA LEU A 11 -1.30 -1.73 3.55
C LEU A 11 -1.73 -0.26 3.53
N ILE A 12 -3.04 0.00 3.40
CA ILE A 12 -3.60 1.36 3.44
C ILE A 12 -3.36 1.99 4.80
N ASP A 13 -3.57 1.25 5.88
CA ASP A 13 -3.34 1.74 7.24
C ASP A 13 -1.87 2.07 7.47
N GLU A 14 -0.95 1.20 7.07
CA GLU A 14 0.49 1.43 7.21
C GLU A 14 0.96 2.64 6.38
N PHE A 15 0.52 2.79 5.12
CA PHE A 15 0.85 3.98 4.34
C PHE A 15 0.24 5.26 4.90
N SER A 16 -0.92 5.18 5.56
CA SER A 16 -1.55 6.34 6.20
C SER A 16 -0.81 6.83 7.45
N ARG A 17 0.11 6.02 8.00
CA ARG A 17 0.98 6.43 9.12
C ARG A 17 2.15 7.32 8.66
N LEU A 18 2.43 7.40 7.37
CA LEU A 18 3.53 8.19 6.84
C LEU A 18 3.20 9.70 6.89
N PRO A 19 4.17 10.56 7.27
CA PRO A 19 3.94 12.00 7.33
C PRO A 19 3.56 12.54 5.94
N GLY A 20 2.42 13.25 5.87
CA GLY A 20 1.91 13.82 4.62
C GLY A 20 1.11 12.85 3.74
N ILE A 21 0.87 11.61 4.17
CA ILE A 21 0.06 10.64 3.43
C ILE A 21 -1.28 10.41 4.14
N GLY A 22 -2.35 10.96 3.56
CA GLY A 22 -3.72 10.71 4.02
C GLY A 22 -4.32 9.41 3.46
N PRO A 23 -5.50 8.97 3.96
CA PRO A 23 -6.12 7.69 3.62
C PRO A 23 -6.41 7.52 2.12
N LYS A 24 -6.76 8.61 1.43
CA LYS A 24 -6.97 8.62 -0.02
C LYS A 24 -5.69 8.36 -0.81
N THR A 25 -4.58 8.94 -0.36
CA THR A 25 -3.26 8.77 -0.98
C THR A 25 -2.71 7.37 -0.66
N ALA A 26 -2.84 6.90 0.58
CA ALA A 26 -2.47 5.55 0.98
C ALA A 26 -3.22 4.47 0.17
N SER A 27 -4.52 4.67 -0.07
CA SER A 27 -5.32 3.82 -0.95
C SER A 27 -4.76 3.79 -2.37
N ARG A 28 -4.42 4.97 -2.94
CA ARG A 28 -3.81 5.06 -4.27
C ARG A 28 -2.47 4.33 -4.37
N LEU A 29 -1.60 4.48 -3.37
CA LEU A 29 -0.30 3.80 -3.33
C LEU A 29 -0.46 2.29 -3.24
N THR A 30 -1.37 1.81 -2.38
CA THR A 30 -1.67 0.38 -2.25
C THR A 30 -2.14 -0.21 -3.58
N PHE A 31 -3.14 0.41 -4.23
CA PHE A 31 -3.63 -0.08 -5.51
C PHE A 31 -2.66 0.09 -6.68
N TYR A 32 -1.75 1.08 -6.61
CA TYR A 32 -0.64 1.18 -7.54
C TYR A 32 0.28 -0.03 -7.41
N LEU A 33 0.76 -0.35 -6.20
CA LEU A 33 1.64 -1.49 -5.97
C LEU A 33 1.01 -2.84 -6.31
N LEU A 34 -0.31 -3.00 -6.11
CA LEU A 34 -1.04 -4.21 -6.53
C LEU A 34 -1.13 -4.37 -8.05
N ARG A 35 -1.01 -3.28 -8.81
CA ARG A 35 -1.02 -3.28 -10.29
C ARG A 35 0.38 -3.25 -10.89
N SER A 36 1.37 -2.90 -10.08
CA SER A 36 2.79 -2.93 -10.43
C SER A 36 3.29 -4.35 -10.62
N SER A 37 4.49 -4.48 -11.21
CA SER A 37 5.14 -5.78 -11.30
C SER A 37 5.55 -6.28 -9.90
N PRO A 38 5.57 -7.61 -9.67
CA PRO A 38 6.00 -8.18 -8.39
C PRO A 38 7.40 -7.71 -7.96
N GLU A 39 8.31 -7.51 -8.92
CA GLU A 39 9.68 -7.06 -8.67
C GLU A 39 9.72 -5.66 -8.05
N GLN A 40 8.80 -4.77 -8.46
CA GLN A 40 8.72 -3.42 -7.90
C GLN A 40 8.26 -3.45 -6.43
N ALA A 41 7.25 -4.27 -6.13
CA ALA A 41 6.78 -4.44 -4.76
C ALA A 41 7.86 -5.08 -3.86
N GLN A 42 8.58 -6.06 -4.40
CA GLN A 42 9.68 -6.73 -3.71
C GLN A 42 10.84 -5.77 -3.45
N SER A 43 11.26 -4.98 -4.46
CA SER A 43 12.32 -3.99 -4.30
C SER A 43 11.97 -2.92 -3.26
N LEU A 44 10.71 -2.49 -3.20
CA LEU A 44 10.24 -1.59 -2.14
C LEU A 44 10.34 -2.24 -0.75
N ALA A 45 9.94 -3.50 -0.63
CA ALA A 45 10.01 -4.22 0.64
C ALA A 45 11.46 -4.43 1.11
N GLU A 46 12.38 -4.72 0.19
CA GLU A 46 13.81 -4.86 0.47
C GLU A 46 14.45 -3.52 0.88
N ALA A 47 14.03 -2.40 0.28
CA ALA A 47 14.52 -1.07 0.67
C ALA A 47 14.06 -0.63 2.08
N LEU A 48 13.08 -1.33 2.67
CA LEU A 48 12.58 -1.08 4.02
C LEU A 48 13.26 -1.96 5.09
N GLN A 49 14.09 -2.94 4.70
CA GLN A 49 14.88 -3.78 5.61
C GLN A 49 16.27 -3.19 5.85
#